data_AF-A0A1M6NKQ4-F1
#
_entry.id   AF-A0A1M6NKQ4-F1
#
_cell.length_a   1.000
_cell.length_b   1.000
_cell.length_c   1.000
_cell.angle_alpha   90.00
_cell.angle_beta   90.00
_cell.angle_gamma   90.00
#
_symmetry.space_group_name_H-M   'P 1'
#
loop_
_entity.id
_entity.type
_entity.pdbx_description
1 polymer ?
#
loop_
_entity_poly.entity_id
_entity_poly.type
_entity_poly.pdbx_seq_one_letter_code
_entity_poly.pdbx_strand_id
1 'polypeptide(L)'
;MFCLLFALMLVFSSLTTAFAGSKELSNSGDLTKKNILKMVEKYNLETVPEDELPEGMIPDDRIKSLDDLEATIIEHLNMPSHVDLGIIGKDDNNLSMTRSITTPMAASSGATTVYKIVESANNLKLRLSASGKYTTNTSGTKIWTEATGSSVTEYSNKGFTRLHRVESSSVEIKQGDGTIMVQTYKVTLQHYAWVAGFWIKIHKQQMTGTAYHECK
;
A
#
# COMPACT_ATOMS: atom_id res chain seq x y z
N MET A 1 7.76 51.07 38.58
CA MET A 1 8.49 52.01 37.71
C MET A 1 8.07 51.67 36.27
N PHE A 2 7.31 52.58 35.63
CA PHE A 2 6.81 52.63 34.23
C PHE A 2 6.39 51.32 33.54
N CYS A 3 5.11 50.94 33.42
CA CYS A 3 4.03 51.45 32.53
C CYS A 3 4.38 51.59 31.03
N LEU A 4 3.54 50.92 30.21
CA LEU A 4 3.18 51.22 28.81
C LEU A 4 4.29 50.96 27.76
N LEU A 5 4.03 50.54 26.52
CA LEU A 5 2.87 50.76 25.66
C LEU A 5 2.92 49.78 24.48
N PHE A 6 1.75 49.25 24.14
CA PHE A 6 1.39 48.70 22.83
C PHE A 6 1.69 49.72 21.72
N ALA A 7 2.29 49.33 20.60
CA ALA A 7 2.32 50.18 19.40
C ALA A 7 2.25 49.33 18.13
N LEU A 8 1.00 49.04 17.76
CA LEU A 8 0.54 48.72 16.42
C LEU A 8 0.97 49.86 15.47
N MET A 9 1.79 49.59 14.45
CA MET A 9 1.91 50.48 13.30
C MET A 9 1.51 49.73 12.02
N LEU A 10 0.23 49.95 11.70
CA LEU A 10 -0.33 49.91 10.36
C LEU A 10 0.44 50.90 9.48
N VAL A 11 1.09 50.41 8.44
CA VAL A 11 1.39 51.24 7.26
C VAL A 11 0.32 50.92 6.22
N PHE A 12 -0.78 51.66 6.32
CA PHE A 12 -1.64 51.94 5.18
C PHE A 12 -0.90 52.90 4.25
N SER A 13 -0.55 52.44 3.07
CA SER A 13 -0.39 53.30 1.91
C SER A 13 -1.11 52.65 0.75
N SER A 14 -2.40 52.99 0.67
CA SER A 14 -3.23 52.83 -0.52
C SER A 14 -2.69 53.71 -1.64
N LEU A 15 -2.35 53.12 -2.78
CA LEU A 15 -2.46 53.80 -4.06
C LEU A 15 -3.27 52.91 -5.00
N THR A 16 -4.52 53.28 -5.18
CA THR A 16 -5.43 52.76 -6.19
C THR A 16 -5.01 53.29 -7.56
N THR A 17 -4.65 52.41 -8.47
CA THR A 17 -4.90 52.62 -9.90
C THR A 17 -5.90 51.58 -10.35
N ALA A 18 -7.16 52.01 -10.43
CA ALA A 18 -8.16 51.33 -11.22
C ALA A 18 -7.75 51.44 -12.70
N PHE A 19 -7.48 50.30 -13.33
CA PHE A 19 -7.45 50.18 -14.78
C PHE A 19 -8.03 48.82 -15.18
N ALA A 20 -9.23 48.89 -15.75
CA ALA A 20 -9.81 48.01 -16.76
C ALA A 20 -9.56 46.49 -16.67
N GLY A 21 -10.63 45.77 -16.33
CA GLY A 21 -11.00 44.54 -17.02
C GLY A 21 -10.07 43.33 -16.85
N SER A 22 -10.24 42.62 -15.74
CA SER A 22 -10.07 41.17 -15.79
C SER A 22 -11.29 40.52 -15.16
N LYS A 23 -11.93 39.65 -15.93
CA LYS A 23 -12.97 38.73 -15.46
C LYS A 23 -12.56 38.16 -14.11
N GLU A 24 -13.47 38.27 -13.16
CA GLU A 24 -13.37 37.63 -11.86
C GLU A 24 -12.80 36.21 -12.02
N LEU A 25 -11.63 36.00 -11.41
CA LEU A 25 -11.05 34.69 -11.20
C LEU A 25 -11.99 33.90 -10.27
N SER A 26 -12.93 33.16 -10.85
CA SER A 26 -13.36 31.88 -10.30
C SER A 26 -12.15 30.94 -10.38
N ASN A 27 -11.27 30.91 -9.38
CA ASN A 27 -10.04 30.12 -9.53
C ASN A 27 -9.43 29.57 -8.23
N SER A 28 -10.26 29.20 -7.24
CA SER A 28 -9.77 28.48 -6.05
C SER A 28 -10.43 27.13 -5.77
N GLY A 29 -11.50 26.75 -6.48
CA GLY A 29 -12.20 25.47 -6.24
C GLY A 29 -12.03 24.42 -7.35
N ASP A 30 -11.68 24.83 -8.57
CA ASP A 30 -11.71 23.93 -9.71
C ASP A 30 -10.44 23.07 -9.81
N LEU A 31 -10.64 21.80 -10.15
CA LEU A 31 -9.62 20.80 -10.49
C LEU A 31 -8.93 21.12 -11.83
N THR A 32 -8.29 22.29 -11.90
CA THR A 32 -7.45 22.66 -13.04
C THR A 32 -6.06 22.02 -12.87
N LYS A 33 -5.42 21.65 -14.00
CA LYS A 33 -4.04 21.15 -14.02
C LYS A 33 -3.10 22.04 -13.20
N LYS A 34 -3.24 23.37 -13.30
CA LYS A 34 -2.42 24.33 -12.56
C LYS A 34 -2.59 24.20 -11.05
N ASN A 35 -3.82 24.04 -10.57
CA ASN A 35 -4.09 23.94 -9.14
C ASN A 35 -3.66 22.58 -8.56
N ILE A 36 -3.85 21.49 -9.32
CA ILE A 36 -3.37 20.15 -8.94
C ILE A 36 -1.85 20.16 -8.81
N LEU A 37 -1.12 20.71 -9.79
CA LEU A 37 0.35 20.78 -9.75
C LEU A 37 0.86 21.62 -8.57
N LYS A 38 0.18 22.73 -8.23
CA LYS A 38 0.50 23.50 -7.02
C LYS A 38 0.34 22.68 -5.74
N MET A 39 -0.64 21.80 -5.67
CA MET A 39 -0.81 20.92 -4.51
C MET A 39 0.25 19.82 -4.46
N VAL A 40 0.58 19.22 -5.60
CA VAL A 40 1.71 18.29 -5.72
C VAL A 40 2.99 18.95 -5.21
N GLU A 41 3.26 20.19 -5.61
CA GLU A 41 4.41 20.97 -5.15
C GLU A 41 4.33 21.29 -3.64
N LYS A 42 3.17 21.76 -3.15
CA LYS A 42 2.93 22.09 -1.73
C LYS A 42 3.30 20.94 -0.78
N TYR A 43 3.01 19.70 -1.19
CA TYR A 43 3.27 18.50 -0.39
C TYR A 43 4.55 17.75 -0.80
N ASN A 44 5.35 18.30 -1.71
CA ASN A 44 6.56 17.69 -2.26
C ASN A 44 6.31 16.26 -2.79
N LEU A 45 5.24 16.11 -3.57
CA LEU A 45 4.81 14.87 -4.20
C LEU A 45 5.26 14.81 -5.66
N GLU A 46 5.06 13.65 -6.29
CA GLU A 46 5.40 13.41 -7.69
C GLU A 46 4.16 13.04 -8.52
N THR A 47 3.99 13.64 -9.69
CA THR A 47 3.06 13.13 -10.70
C THR A 47 3.69 11.98 -11.47
N VAL A 48 2.87 10.99 -11.84
CA VAL A 48 3.31 9.83 -12.63
C VAL A 48 2.71 9.91 -14.03
N PRO A 49 3.54 9.85 -15.08
CA PRO A 49 3.10 9.68 -16.45
C PRO A 49 2.31 8.38 -16.62
N GLU A 50 1.33 8.35 -17.52
CA GLU A 50 0.46 7.18 -17.71
C GLU A 50 1.24 5.94 -18.18
N ASP A 51 2.29 6.13 -18.97
CA ASP A 51 3.22 5.11 -19.47
C ASP A 51 4.16 4.54 -18.39
N GLU A 52 4.30 5.23 -17.27
CA GLU A 52 5.05 4.75 -16.10
C GLU A 52 4.16 4.07 -15.05
N LEU A 53 2.85 3.97 -15.31
CA LEU A 53 1.93 3.36 -14.36
C LEU A 53 2.07 1.83 -14.35
N PRO A 54 2.03 1.23 -13.16
CA PRO A 54 1.86 -0.21 -13.04
C PRO A 54 0.59 -0.69 -13.76
N GLU A 55 0.71 -1.77 -14.54
CA GLU A 55 -0.41 -2.31 -15.31
C GLU A 55 -1.66 -2.57 -14.44
N GLY A 56 -2.83 -2.22 -15.00
CA GLY A 56 -4.15 -2.44 -14.41
C GLY A 56 -4.51 -1.56 -13.22
N MET A 57 -3.83 -0.41 -13.03
CA MET A 57 -4.41 0.67 -12.23
C MET A 57 -5.68 1.18 -12.91
N ILE A 58 -6.77 1.27 -12.15
CA ILE A 58 -8.07 1.75 -12.63
C ILE A 58 -8.30 3.13 -12.03
N PRO A 59 -8.50 4.18 -12.85
CA PRO A 59 -8.95 5.47 -12.39
C PRO A 59 -10.20 5.35 -11.52
N ASP A 60 -10.30 6.13 -10.45
CA ASP A 60 -11.54 6.23 -9.69
C ASP A 60 -11.82 7.67 -9.27
N ASP A 61 -12.96 8.18 -9.76
CA ASP A 61 -13.44 9.57 -9.74
C ASP A 61 -13.94 10.03 -8.36
N ARG A 62 -13.37 9.50 -7.27
CA ARG A 62 -13.75 9.91 -5.90
C ARG A 62 -13.32 11.32 -5.55
N ILE A 63 -12.23 11.82 -6.13
CA ILE A 63 -11.71 13.16 -5.87
C ILE A 63 -12.40 14.15 -6.83
N LYS A 64 -13.30 14.98 -6.30
CA LYS A 64 -14.14 15.90 -7.10
C LYS A 64 -13.76 17.36 -6.94
N SER A 65 -12.95 17.69 -5.94
CA SER A 65 -12.51 19.04 -5.63
C SER A 65 -11.05 19.06 -5.17
N LEU A 66 -10.45 20.25 -5.10
CA LEU A 66 -9.11 20.43 -4.52
C LEU A 66 -9.11 20.08 -3.03
N ASP A 67 -10.18 20.37 -2.30
CA ASP A 67 -10.30 20.02 -0.88
C ASP A 67 -10.32 18.50 -0.69
N ASP A 68 -11.02 17.75 -1.56
CA ASP A 68 -11.00 16.28 -1.55
C ASP A 68 -9.59 15.73 -1.80
N LEU A 69 -8.86 16.36 -2.73
CA LEU A 69 -7.48 15.97 -3.06
C LEU A 69 -6.55 16.25 -1.88
N GLU A 70 -6.67 17.42 -1.25
CA GLU A 70 -5.89 17.79 -0.07
C GLU A 70 -6.18 16.85 1.10
N ALA A 71 -7.45 16.55 1.37
CA ALA A 71 -7.86 15.58 2.38
C ALA A 71 -7.29 14.18 2.10
N THR A 72 -7.35 13.72 0.86
CA THR A 72 -6.78 12.42 0.45
C THR A 72 -5.26 12.37 0.66
N ILE A 73 -4.55 13.44 0.31
CA ILE A 73 -3.10 13.54 0.51
C ILE A 73 -2.78 13.48 2.02
N ILE A 74 -3.47 14.29 2.83
CA ILE A 74 -3.26 14.33 4.29
C ILE A 74 -3.55 12.97 4.92
N GLU A 75 -4.64 12.30 4.52
CA GLU A 75 -4.99 10.96 5.01
C GLU A 75 -3.86 9.96 4.74
N HIS A 76 -3.34 9.91 3.51
CA HIS A 76 -2.28 8.98 3.14
C HIS A 76 -0.93 9.33 3.77
N LEU A 77 -0.59 10.61 3.90
CA LEU A 77 0.64 11.04 4.58
C LEU A 77 0.61 10.76 6.09
N ASN A 78 -0.58 10.71 6.69
CA ASN A 78 -0.76 10.35 8.10
C ASN A 78 -0.88 8.84 8.34
N MET A 79 -0.91 8.02 7.28
CA MET A 79 -0.84 6.57 7.44
C MET A 79 0.47 6.19 8.14
N PRO A 80 0.46 5.16 8.99
CA PRO A 80 1.67 4.71 9.65
C PRO A 80 2.69 4.28 8.59
N SER A 81 3.91 4.79 8.71
CA SER A 81 5.03 4.43 7.81
C SER A 81 5.39 2.95 7.86
N HIS A 82 4.96 2.27 8.93
CA HIS A 82 5.13 0.84 9.13
C HIS A 82 3.83 0.19 9.64
N VAL A 83 3.44 -0.92 9.02
CA VAL A 83 2.32 -1.78 9.47
C VAL A 83 2.83 -3.20 9.66
N ASP A 84 2.56 -3.78 10.82
CA ASP A 84 2.72 -5.21 11.05
C ASP A 84 1.36 -5.89 10.94
N LEU A 85 1.20 -6.77 9.96
CA LEU A 85 -0.01 -7.59 9.82
C LEU A 85 -0.05 -8.74 10.83
N GLY A 86 1.04 -8.95 11.59
CA GLY A 86 1.14 -9.99 12.60
C GLY A 86 1.11 -11.38 11.97
N ILE A 87 0.38 -12.28 12.62
CA ILE A 87 0.33 -13.70 12.28
C ILE A 87 -0.90 -14.00 11.41
N ILE A 88 -0.66 -14.52 10.20
CA ILE A 88 -1.72 -14.87 9.25
C ILE A 88 -1.95 -16.38 9.22
N GLY A 89 -3.15 -16.80 9.65
CA GLY A 89 -3.70 -18.15 9.59
C GLY A 89 -3.11 -19.15 10.58
N LYS A 90 -2.98 -18.76 11.85
CA LYS A 90 -2.90 -19.71 12.98
C LYS A 90 -4.28 -20.04 13.54
N ASP A 91 -5.19 -19.07 13.49
CA ASP A 91 -6.63 -19.14 13.76
C ASP A 91 -7.25 -17.97 12.95
N ASP A 92 -8.13 -18.25 11.97
CA ASP A 92 -8.68 -17.26 11.04
C ASP A 92 -9.70 -16.30 11.70
N ASN A 93 -9.25 -15.41 12.60
CA ASN A 93 -10.09 -14.38 13.23
C ASN A 93 -9.64 -12.93 13.00
N ASN A 94 -8.62 -12.66 12.17
CA ASN A 94 -8.25 -11.29 11.82
C ASN A 94 -8.31 -11.05 10.31
N LEU A 95 -9.37 -10.32 9.91
CA LEU A 95 -9.51 -9.34 8.82
C LEU A 95 -8.78 -9.51 7.46
N SER A 96 -8.25 -10.67 7.12
CA SER A 96 -7.80 -10.99 5.76
C SER A 96 -8.61 -12.16 5.24
N MET A 97 -9.27 -12.00 4.09
CA MET A 97 -9.81 -13.13 3.34
C MET A 97 -8.64 -14.00 2.87
N THR A 98 -8.18 -14.89 3.75
CA THR A 98 -7.18 -15.88 3.43
C THR A 98 -7.78 -16.86 2.43
N ARG A 99 -7.27 -16.90 1.21
CA ARG A 99 -7.51 -18.02 0.29
C ARG A 99 -6.22 -18.79 0.13
N SER A 100 -6.21 -20.02 0.65
CA SER A 100 -5.15 -20.98 0.39
C SER A 100 -5.44 -21.68 -0.92
N ILE A 101 -4.54 -21.56 -1.89
CA ILE A 101 -4.60 -22.34 -3.14
C ILE A 101 -3.45 -23.33 -3.05
N THR A 102 -3.78 -24.59 -2.88
CA THR A 102 -2.81 -25.68 -2.88
C THR A 102 -2.88 -26.39 -4.23
N THR A 103 -1.74 -26.54 -4.91
CA THR A 103 -1.68 -27.41 -6.08
C THR A 103 -1.88 -28.86 -5.62
N PRO A 104 -2.75 -29.67 -6.25
CA PRO A 104 -3.00 -31.04 -5.82
C PRO A 104 -1.71 -31.86 -5.80
N MET A 105 -1.36 -32.40 -4.64
CA MET A 105 -0.17 -33.24 -4.45
C MET A 105 -0.60 -34.71 -4.32
N ALA A 106 -0.42 -35.49 -5.39
CA ALA A 106 -0.84 -36.89 -5.43
C ALA A 106 0.22 -37.88 -4.88
N ALA A 107 1.49 -37.49 -4.81
CA ALA A 107 2.59 -38.36 -4.37
C ALA A 107 2.82 -38.28 -2.84
N SER A 108 3.31 -39.38 -2.25
CA SER A 108 3.65 -39.49 -0.82
C SER A 108 4.91 -38.72 -0.41
N SER A 109 5.66 -38.19 -1.38
CA SER A 109 6.75 -37.24 -1.15
C SER A 109 7.04 -36.47 -2.42
N GLY A 110 7.72 -35.34 -2.30
CA GLY A 110 8.11 -34.53 -3.44
C GLY A 110 8.49 -33.10 -3.06
N ALA A 111 8.45 -32.21 -4.04
CA ALA A 111 8.58 -30.77 -3.84
C ALA A 111 7.29 -30.08 -4.31
N THR A 112 6.88 -29.02 -3.60
CA THR A 112 5.67 -28.27 -3.93
C THR A 112 5.84 -26.80 -3.57
N THR A 113 4.90 -25.98 -4.06
CA THR A 113 4.73 -24.58 -3.64
C THR A 113 3.28 -24.37 -3.24
N VAL A 114 3.08 -23.77 -2.08
CA VAL A 114 1.77 -23.40 -1.55
C VAL A 114 1.63 -21.89 -1.54
N TYR A 115 0.39 -21.43 -1.70
CA TYR A 115 0.09 -20.00 -1.84
C TYR A 115 -0.95 -19.56 -0.81
N LYS A 116 -0.73 -18.37 -0.26
CA LYS A 116 -1.67 -17.66 0.60
C LYS A 116 -1.92 -16.28 0.04
N ILE A 117 -3.19 -15.94 -0.19
CA ILE A 117 -3.57 -14.60 -0.61
C ILE A 117 -3.99 -13.81 0.62
N VAL A 118 -3.37 -12.64 0.81
CA VAL A 118 -3.63 -11.74 1.94
C VAL A 118 -4.02 -10.37 1.42
N GLU A 119 -5.02 -9.75 2.04
CA GLU A 119 -5.35 -8.36 1.78
C GLU A 119 -4.52 -7.48 2.71
N SER A 120 -3.83 -6.49 2.14
CA SER A 120 -2.85 -5.65 2.85
C SER A 120 -3.43 -4.29 3.20
N ALA A 121 -3.50 -3.38 2.22
CA ALA A 121 -4.07 -2.05 2.36
C ALA A 121 -4.88 -1.69 1.10
N ASN A 122 -5.99 -0.96 1.26
CA ASN A 122 -6.78 -0.39 0.15
C ASN A 122 -7.08 -1.38 -0.99
N ASN A 123 -7.57 -2.58 -0.65
CA ASN A 123 -7.88 -3.67 -1.60
C ASN A 123 -6.67 -4.27 -2.35
N LEU A 124 -5.43 -3.90 -2.01
CA LEU A 124 -4.24 -4.56 -2.52
C LEU A 124 -4.15 -5.97 -1.93
N LYS A 125 -4.18 -6.98 -2.79
CA LYS A 125 -3.99 -8.38 -2.40
C LYS A 125 -2.60 -8.84 -2.80
N LEU A 126 -1.87 -9.38 -1.85
CA LEU A 126 -0.57 -10.00 -2.06
C LEU A 126 -0.73 -11.52 -2.08
N ARG A 127 -0.01 -12.18 -2.98
CA ARG A 127 0.20 -13.63 -2.97
C ARG A 127 1.53 -13.90 -2.30
N LEU A 128 1.46 -14.60 -1.18
CA LEU A 128 2.59 -15.13 -0.43
C LEU A 128 2.80 -16.57 -0.87
N SER A 129 3.98 -16.90 -1.39
CA SER A 129 4.32 -18.25 -1.83
C SER A 129 5.41 -18.83 -0.96
N ALA A 130 5.24 -20.10 -0.57
CA ALA A 130 6.23 -20.86 0.16
C ALA A 130 6.48 -22.21 -0.54
N SER A 131 7.75 -22.53 -0.77
CA SER A 131 8.20 -23.72 -1.47
C SER A 131 9.03 -24.61 -0.57
N GLY A 132 8.90 -25.92 -0.74
CA GLY A 132 9.65 -26.88 0.04
C GLY A 132 9.51 -28.32 -0.45
N LYS A 133 10.22 -29.21 0.23
CA LYS A 133 10.04 -30.66 0.11
C LYS A 133 9.09 -31.17 1.17
N TYR A 134 8.38 -32.24 0.85
CA TYR A 134 7.42 -32.86 1.75
C TYR A 134 7.49 -34.38 1.70
N THR A 135 6.98 -35.02 2.75
CA THR A 135 6.70 -36.45 2.81
C THR A 135 5.37 -36.71 3.52
N THR A 136 4.83 -37.91 3.39
CA THR A 136 3.64 -38.37 4.11
C THR A 136 4.10 -39.19 5.31
N ASN A 137 3.69 -38.78 6.51
CA ASN A 137 3.98 -39.50 7.74
C ASN A 137 3.15 -40.80 7.85
N THR A 138 3.35 -41.56 8.93
CA THR A 138 2.67 -42.84 9.16
C THR A 138 1.16 -42.72 9.37
N SER A 139 0.63 -41.54 9.71
CA SER A 139 -0.80 -41.26 9.82
C SER A 139 -1.43 -40.80 8.50
N GLY A 140 -0.68 -40.75 7.40
CA GLY A 140 -1.17 -40.28 6.10
C GLY A 140 -1.16 -38.75 5.94
N THR A 141 -0.61 -38.01 6.90
CA THR A 141 -0.53 -36.54 6.87
C THR A 141 0.74 -36.10 6.13
N LYS A 142 0.61 -35.12 5.23
CA LYS A 142 1.78 -34.53 4.59
C LYS A 142 2.46 -33.54 5.52
N ILE A 143 3.79 -33.60 5.57
CA ILE A 143 4.63 -32.75 6.39
C ILE A 143 5.77 -32.19 5.54
N TRP A 144 6.16 -30.96 5.80
CA TRP A 144 7.35 -30.34 5.25
C TRP A 144 8.61 -30.98 5.83
N THR A 145 9.56 -31.30 4.96
CA THR A 145 10.86 -31.86 5.33
C THR A 145 12.01 -30.89 5.07
N GLU A 146 11.83 -29.94 4.13
CA GLU A 146 12.82 -28.92 3.81
C GLU A 146 12.13 -27.66 3.27
N ALA A 147 12.56 -26.48 3.70
CA ALA A 147 12.13 -25.22 3.13
C ALA A 147 13.11 -24.79 2.03
N THR A 148 12.62 -24.49 0.83
CA THR A 148 13.49 -24.24 -0.34
C THR A 148 13.34 -22.84 -0.93
N GLY A 149 12.23 -22.15 -0.70
CA GLY A 149 12.05 -20.81 -1.26
C GLY A 149 10.80 -20.10 -0.80
N SER A 150 10.80 -18.79 -0.96
CA SER A 150 9.61 -17.97 -0.71
C SER A 150 9.56 -16.77 -1.64
N SER A 151 8.35 -16.30 -1.92
CA SER A 151 8.14 -15.09 -2.70
C SER A 151 6.90 -14.33 -2.24
N VAL A 152 6.88 -13.04 -2.55
CA VAL A 152 5.70 -12.19 -2.41
C VAL A 152 5.46 -11.52 -3.75
N THR A 153 4.26 -11.65 -4.27
CA THR A 153 3.86 -10.99 -5.52
C THR A 153 2.53 -10.28 -5.35
N GLU A 154 2.27 -9.30 -6.20
CA GLU A 154 0.94 -8.72 -6.28
C GLU A 154 -0.04 -9.75 -6.89
N TYR A 155 -1.22 -9.92 -6.29
CA TYR A 155 -2.26 -10.83 -6.78
C TYR A 155 -3.43 -10.10 -7.43
N SER A 156 -3.86 -8.99 -6.84
CA SER A 156 -4.88 -8.13 -7.45
C SER A 156 -4.63 -6.67 -7.15
N ASN A 157 -4.97 -5.83 -8.12
CA ASN A 157 -4.61 -4.43 -8.23
C ASN A 157 -5.83 -3.48 -8.23
N LYS A 158 -6.92 -3.83 -7.56
CA LYS A 158 -8.16 -3.05 -7.57
C LYS A 158 -8.12 -1.81 -6.66
N GLY A 159 -7.00 -1.12 -6.56
CA GLY A 159 -6.83 -0.01 -5.64
C GLY A 159 -5.68 0.91 -5.96
N PHE A 160 -5.53 1.91 -5.09
CA PHE A 160 -4.56 2.99 -5.19
C PHE A 160 -3.23 2.66 -4.50
N THR A 161 -3.05 1.42 -4.10
CA THR A 161 -1.85 0.94 -3.43
C THR A 161 -1.27 -0.19 -4.25
N ARG A 162 0.03 -0.14 -4.52
CA ARG A 162 0.74 -1.17 -5.30
C ARG A 162 1.92 -1.71 -4.50
N LEU A 163 2.28 -2.96 -4.78
CA LEU A 163 3.54 -3.50 -4.29
C LEU A 163 4.69 -2.79 -5.01
N HIS A 164 5.41 -1.92 -4.30
CA HIS A 164 6.55 -1.21 -4.86
C HIS A 164 7.80 -2.09 -4.89
N ARG A 165 8.05 -2.80 -3.79
CA ARG A 165 9.24 -3.63 -3.65
C ARG A 165 9.03 -4.72 -2.59
N VAL A 166 9.63 -5.88 -2.82
CA VAL A 166 9.88 -6.89 -1.78
C VAL A 166 11.26 -6.64 -1.19
N GLU A 167 11.32 -6.28 0.08
CA GLU A 167 12.59 -6.02 0.78
C GLU A 167 13.21 -7.35 1.24
N SER A 168 12.38 -8.24 1.78
CA SER A 168 12.79 -9.60 2.15
C SER A 168 11.60 -10.56 2.14
N SER A 169 11.91 -11.82 1.89
CA SER A 169 11.00 -12.95 2.09
C SER A 169 11.84 -14.16 2.44
N SER A 170 11.57 -14.78 3.58
CA SER A 170 12.25 -15.98 4.05
C SER A 170 11.24 -17.02 4.47
N VAL A 171 11.65 -18.28 4.45
CA VAL A 171 10.81 -19.38 4.88
C VAL A 171 11.60 -20.39 5.70
N GLU A 172 10.96 -20.93 6.72
CA GLU A 172 11.52 -21.96 7.60
C GLU A 172 10.44 -22.94 8.03
N ILE A 173 10.85 -24.16 8.37
CA ILE A 173 9.98 -25.12 9.04
C ILE A 173 10.14 -24.87 10.53
N LYS A 174 9.07 -24.46 11.21
CA LYS A 174 9.12 -24.25 12.65
C LYS A 174 9.43 -25.59 13.34
N GLN A 175 10.26 -25.57 14.38
CA GLN A 175 10.55 -26.78 15.17
C GLN A 175 9.25 -27.47 15.60
N GLY A 176 9.11 -28.75 15.28
CA GLY A 176 7.86 -29.50 15.45
C GLY A 176 7.75 -30.68 14.48
N ASP A 177 6.52 -31.11 14.20
CA ASP A 177 6.18 -32.26 13.34
C ASP A 177 6.25 -31.98 11.83
N GLY A 178 6.69 -30.78 11.43
CA GLY A 178 6.80 -30.38 10.02
C GLY A 178 5.46 -30.01 9.35
N THR A 179 4.35 -29.95 10.09
CA THR A 179 3.04 -29.62 9.50
C THR A 179 2.95 -28.20 8.98
N ILE A 180 3.72 -27.28 9.55
CA ILE A 180 3.66 -25.85 9.26
C ILE A 180 5.03 -25.33 8.78
N MET A 181 4.98 -24.65 7.64
CA MET A 181 6.05 -23.81 7.15
C MET A 181 5.72 -22.33 7.42
N VAL A 182 6.69 -21.56 7.89
CA VAL A 182 6.53 -20.17 8.30
C VAL A 182 7.25 -19.28 7.30
N GLN A 183 6.52 -18.39 6.64
CA GLN A 183 7.09 -17.36 5.79
C GLN A 183 7.09 -16.02 6.53
N THR A 184 8.24 -15.36 6.63
CA THR A 184 8.35 -13.99 7.13
C THR A 184 8.70 -13.09 5.97
N TYR A 185 8.01 -11.95 5.85
CA TYR A 185 8.22 -11.03 4.74
C TYR A 185 8.27 -9.57 5.19
N LYS A 186 8.98 -8.76 4.41
CA LYS A 186 8.99 -7.30 4.47
C LYS A 186 8.81 -6.75 3.06
N VAL A 187 7.83 -5.88 2.89
CA VAL A 187 7.53 -5.23 1.60
C VAL A 187 7.39 -3.73 1.78
N THR A 188 7.55 -3.00 0.68
CA THR A 188 7.22 -1.58 0.58
C THR A 188 6.03 -1.45 -0.38
N LEU A 189 4.99 -0.78 0.07
CA LEU A 189 3.81 -0.42 -0.70
C LEU A 189 3.91 1.04 -1.14
N GLN A 190 3.46 1.35 -2.35
CA GLN A 190 3.34 2.73 -2.84
C GLN A 190 1.86 3.07 -2.96
N HIS A 191 1.46 4.17 -2.33
CA HIS A 191 0.13 4.74 -2.40
C HIS A 191 0.08 5.85 -3.45
N TYR A 192 -1.02 5.88 -4.19
CA TYR A 192 -1.29 6.80 -5.28
C TYR A 192 -2.63 7.51 -5.05
N ALA A 193 -2.86 8.59 -5.77
CA ALA A 193 -4.21 9.11 -6.02
C ALA A 193 -4.36 9.40 -7.51
N TRP A 194 -5.60 9.28 -8.00
CA TRP A 194 -5.95 9.73 -9.33
C TRP A 194 -6.92 10.90 -9.25
N VAL A 195 -6.63 11.96 -9.99
CA VAL A 195 -7.43 13.19 -10.00
C VAL A 195 -7.32 13.86 -11.36
N ALA A 196 -8.47 14.06 -12.03
CA ALA A 196 -8.56 14.81 -13.30
C ALA A 196 -7.48 14.43 -14.34
N GLY A 197 -7.22 13.12 -14.50
CA GLY A 197 -6.22 12.60 -15.45
C GLY A 197 -4.78 12.57 -14.95
N PHE A 198 -4.52 12.93 -13.69
CA PHE A 198 -3.20 12.85 -13.07
C PHE A 198 -3.13 11.69 -12.08
N TRP A 199 -2.08 10.90 -12.16
CA TRP A 199 -1.67 10.02 -11.08
C TRP A 199 -0.62 10.71 -10.22
N ILE A 200 -0.77 10.62 -8.91
CA ILE A 200 0.12 11.27 -7.94
C ILE A 200 0.64 10.19 -7.00
N LYS A 201 1.97 10.06 -6.86
CA LYS A 201 2.61 9.26 -5.80
C LYS A 201 2.51 10.03 -4.49
N ILE A 202 1.85 9.46 -3.49
CA ILE A 202 1.62 10.14 -2.22
C ILE A 202 2.59 9.66 -1.14
N HIS A 203 2.61 8.34 -0.88
CA HIS A 203 3.28 7.82 0.30
C HIS A 203 3.83 6.41 0.07
N LYS A 204 4.99 6.12 0.66
CA LYS A 204 5.55 4.77 0.75
C LYS A 204 5.37 4.23 2.16
N GLN A 205 4.76 3.07 2.26
CA GLN A 205 4.51 2.39 3.53
C GLN A 205 5.27 1.06 3.56
N GLN A 206 6.04 0.84 4.62
CA GLN A 206 6.64 -0.47 4.88
C GLN A 206 5.62 -1.37 5.56
N MET A 207 5.63 -2.65 5.19
CA MET A 207 4.78 -3.64 5.80
C MET A 207 5.57 -4.91 6.09
N THR A 208 5.39 -5.47 7.28
CA THR A 208 5.90 -6.79 7.65
C THR A 208 4.77 -7.73 7.98
N GLY A 209 5.04 -9.03 7.90
CA GLY A 209 4.12 -10.03 8.40
C GLY A 209 4.70 -11.43 8.40
N THR A 210 3.96 -12.34 9.02
CA THR A 210 4.26 -13.76 9.09
C THR A 210 3.07 -14.57 8.59
N ALA A 211 3.29 -15.46 7.62
CA ALA A 211 2.28 -16.35 7.08
C ALA A 211 2.62 -17.81 7.39
N TYR A 212 1.61 -18.56 7.85
CA TYR A 212 1.69 -20.00 8.02
C TYR A 212 1.16 -20.75 6.80
N HIS A 213 1.91 -21.76 6.39
CA HIS A 213 1.72 -22.56 5.19
C HIS A 213 1.65 -24.04 5.54
N GLU A 214 0.45 -24.62 5.46
CA GLU A 214 0.22 -26.04 5.71
C GLU A 214 0.55 -26.87 4.48
N CYS A 215 1.12 -28.05 4.70
CA CYS A 215 1.34 -29.05 3.65
C CYS A 215 0.05 -29.85 3.44
N LYS A 216 -0.78 -29.52 2.43
CA LYS A 216 -2.06 -30.21 2.13
C LYS A 216 -1.97 -31.11 0.90
#